data_AF-A0A813XUC7-F1
#
_entry.id   AF-A0A813XUC7-F1
#
_cell.length_a   1.000
_cell.length_b   1.000
_cell.length_c   1.000
_cell.angle_alpha   90.00
_cell.angle_beta   90.00
_cell.angle_gamma   90.00
#
_symmetry.space_group_name_H-M   'P 1'
#
loop_
_entity.id
_entity.type
_entity.pdbx_description
1 polymer ?
#
loop_
_entity_poly.entity_id
_entity_poly.type
_entity_poly.pdbx_seq_one_letter_code
_entity_poly.pdbx_strand_id
1 'polypeptide(L)'
;MKLSKFELIPNEVLLEIFEYLSPYNIFQAFYYLNRRYNDLLISLHVRIDLLNKYKKIFDYYNYFLFPLVPYNIISFRCEDICDRLIYQIRLSEFISLKYLTISNLNIETLQIIIPQLSKLQKLIYLNLQTRNNINIENEIIFQRQLPLIQTCILNLNKKISFQNEHFYPNLKDLILNQCNIEDLGLFIQNYTPQLQHLTVTLIDGKIPEEIDKIHHLKSLIINSHTIPFHRLTNSIFNLFRDLQRLSINAMGIEYTNGKQWQTLLSSKFPQLNCFQLRIIFPQEDTLTSDDRIQLLKTFETSYFRHHKWYFAFIYCPSMTNIEFFSLPMINKKIDVNLYNTSIETTMNDEHTFKNIKELSLILTTPNETSSPLFDSCFFNVENLKLISEFREYQPFPKNLYVDISRLIKFSHIKSMELIGMHFPSTILILLDYMPNLHSITITLNHLIKMTKTLTDNKICQHLTKLIKHLTIT
;
A
#
# COMPACT_ATOMS: atom_id res chain seq x y z
N MET A 1 46.04 -20.12 -27.51
CA MET A 1 44.93 -20.04 -26.54
C MET A 1 43.76 -20.84 -27.10
N LYS A 2 43.27 -21.87 -26.39
CA LYS A 2 42.03 -22.55 -26.79
C LYS A 2 40.86 -21.64 -26.37
N LEU A 3 40.12 -21.10 -27.33
CA LEU A 3 38.86 -20.41 -27.06
C LEU A 3 37.95 -21.38 -26.32
N SER A 4 37.36 -20.93 -25.21
CA SER A 4 36.36 -21.75 -24.53
C SER A 4 35.11 -21.82 -25.42
N LYS A 5 34.36 -22.93 -25.40
CA LYS A 5 33.10 -23.05 -26.17
C LYS A 5 32.11 -21.92 -25.83
N PHE A 6 32.25 -21.32 -24.66
CA PHE A 6 31.44 -20.21 -24.18
C PHE A 6 31.70 -18.90 -24.95
N GLU A 7 32.91 -18.69 -25.47
CA GLU A 7 33.26 -17.51 -26.28
C GLU A 7 32.64 -17.52 -27.68
N LEU A 8 32.07 -18.65 -28.09
CA LEU A 8 31.36 -18.82 -29.36
C LEU A 8 29.87 -18.44 -29.26
N ILE A 9 29.33 -18.23 -28.04
CA ILE A 9 27.93 -17.85 -27.85
C ILE A 9 27.71 -16.46 -28.47
N PRO A 10 26.68 -16.23 -29.32
CA PRO A 10 26.35 -14.92 -29.88
C PRO A 10 25.99 -13.87 -28.81
N ASN A 11 26.17 -12.57 -29.13
CA ASN A 11 25.89 -11.50 -28.16
C ASN A 11 24.41 -11.46 -27.78
N GLU A 12 23.53 -11.75 -28.73
CA GLU A 12 22.08 -11.77 -28.59
C GLU A 12 21.66 -12.77 -27.50
N VAL A 13 22.24 -13.97 -27.54
CA VAL A 13 21.98 -15.03 -26.54
C VAL A 13 22.50 -14.62 -25.16
N LEU A 14 23.66 -13.96 -25.09
CA LEU A 14 24.20 -13.46 -23.82
C LEU A 14 23.34 -12.35 -23.23
N LEU A 15 22.86 -11.43 -24.07
CA LEU A 15 21.95 -10.36 -23.65
C LEU A 15 20.65 -10.93 -23.10
N GLU A 16 20.07 -11.93 -23.77
CA GLU A 16 18.88 -12.65 -23.28
C GLU A 16 19.14 -13.31 -21.92
N ILE A 17 20.29 -13.97 -21.74
CA ILE A 17 20.67 -14.54 -20.44
C ILE A 17 20.80 -13.46 -19.36
N PHE A 18 21.38 -12.31 -19.72
CA PHE A 18 21.59 -11.20 -18.78
C PHE A 18 20.27 -10.59 -18.29
N GLU A 19 19.17 -10.69 -19.03
CA GLU A 19 17.86 -10.22 -18.55
C GLU A 19 17.38 -10.94 -17.28
N TYR A 20 17.86 -12.17 -17.05
CA TYR A 20 17.50 -12.99 -15.88
C TYR A 20 18.47 -12.83 -14.70
N LEU A 21 19.56 -12.07 -14.86
CA LEU A 21 20.62 -11.95 -13.86
C LEU A 21 20.73 -10.53 -13.30
N SER A 22 21.16 -10.41 -12.04
CA SER A 22 21.45 -9.09 -11.47
C SER A 22 22.72 -8.49 -12.06
N PRO A 23 22.83 -7.14 -12.18
CA PRO A 23 24.07 -6.51 -12.64
C PRO A 23 25.30 -6.93 -11.84
N TYR A 24 25.16 -7.09 -10.52
CA TYR A 24 26.22 -7.61 -9.67
C TYR A 24 26.76 -8.95 -10.18
N ASN A 25 25.88 -9.93 -10.43
CA ASN A 25 26.27 -11.25 -10.90
C ASN A 25 26.88 -11.21 -12.31
N ILE A 26 26.30 -10.39 -13.18
CA ILE A 26 26.76 -10.24 -14.56
C ILE A 26 28.18 -9.68 -14.58
N PHE A 27 28.40 -8.52 -13.94
CA PHE A 27 29.71 -7.90 -13.94
C PHE A 27 30.73 -8.74 -13.17
N GLN A 28 30.37 -9.37 -12.05
CA GLN A 28 31.29 -10.23 -11.32
C GLN A 28 31.73 -11.46 -12.13
N ALA A 29 30.82 -12.07 -12.91
CA ALA A 29 31.11 -13.28 -13.66
C ALA A 29 31.80 -13.02 -15.01
N PHE A 30 31.42 -11.95 -15.70
CA PHE A 30 31.80 -11.74 -17.11
C PHE A 30 32.83 -10.61 -17.32
N TYR A 31 32.93 -9.67 -16.38
CA TYR A 31 33.90 -8.58 -16.50
C TYR A 31 35.32 -9.11 -16.27
N TYR A 32 36.26 -8.69 -17.12
CA TYR A 32 37.65 -9.19 -17.23
C TYR A 32 37.84 -10.56 -17.90
N LEU A 33 36.79 -11.25 -18.34
CA LEU A 33 36.97 -12.52 -19.05
C LEU A 33 37.63 -12.31 -20.43
N ASN A 34 37.11 -11.38 -21.23
CA ASN A 34 37.74 -10.94 -22.47
C ASN A 34 37.18 -9.58 -22.92
N ARG A 35 37.80 -8.98 -23.95
CA ARG A 35 37.41 -7.67 -24.48
C ARG A 35 35.96 -7.64 -24.98
N ARG A 36 35.52 -8.68 -25.68
CA ARG A 36 34.15 -8.78 -26.22
C ARG A 36 33.11 -8.67 -25.11
N TYR A 37 33.29 -9.38 -24.00
CA TYR A 37 32.39 -9.29 -22.86
C TYR A 37 32.46 -7.94 -22.18
N ASN A 38 33.65 -7.37 -21.97
CA ASN A 38 33.77 -6.04 -21.39
C ASN A 38 33.02 -4.98 -22.23
N ASP A 39 33.20 -5.00 -23.56
CA ASP A 39 32.51 -4.08 -24.48
C ASP A 39 30.99 -4.27 -24.41
N LEU A 40 30.53 -5.53 -24.37
CA LEU A 40 29.11 -5.85 -24.21
C LEU A 40 28.56 -5.30 -22.88
N LEU A 41 29.25 -5.56 -21.77
CA LEU A 41 28.85 -5.13 -20.42
C LEU A 41 28.80 -3.61 -20.28
N ILE A 42 29.78 -2.90 -20.85
CA ILE A 42 29.82 -1.43 -20.82
C ILE A 42 28.62 -0.86 -21.57
N SER A 43 28.14 -1.53 -22.63
CA SER A 43 26.97 -1.09 -23.40
C SER A 43 25.60 -1.42 -22.78
N LEU A 44 25.55 -2.21 -21.70
CA LEU A 44 24.29 -2.66 -21.10
C LEU A 44 23.55 -1.52 -20.42
N HIS A 45 22.23 -1.45 -20.66
CA HIS A 45 21.34 -0.66 -19.83
C HIS A 45 21.14 -1.34 -18.47
N VAL A 46 21.67 -0.72 -17.42
CA VAL A 46 21.69 -1.32 -16.09
C VAL A 46 20.47 -0.90 -15.29
N ARG A 47 19.82 -1.89 -14.66
CA ARG A 47 18.76 -1.69 -13.67
C ARG A 47 19.26 -2.14 -12.30
N ILE A 48 19.35 -1.22 -11.36
CA ILE A 48 19.98 -1.44 -10.07
C ILE A 48 18.90 -1.42 -8.98
N ASP A 49 18.84 -2.50 -8.20
CA ASP A 49 18.00 -2.60 -7.01
C ASP A 49 18.87 -2.93 -5.79
N LEU A 50 18.99 -1.95 -4.90
CA LEU A 50 19.75 -2.01 -3.66
C LEU A 50 18.87 -2.06 -2.40
N LEU A 51 17.56 -2.30 -2.53
CA LEU A 51 16.72 -2.49 -1.36
C LEU A 51 17.17 -3.69 -0.52
N ASN A 52 17.21 -3.51 0.80
CA ASN A 52 17.58 -4.55 1.76
C ASN A 52 18.92 -5.25 1.46
N LYS A 53 19.86 -4.57 0.77
CA LYS A 53 21.18 -5.15 0.46
C LYS A 53 22.21 -4.81 1.54
N TYR A 54 23.07 -5.78 1.85
CA TYR A 54 24.17 -5.60 2.79
C TYR A 54 25.26 -4.67 2.23
N LYS A 55 26.02 -4.04 3.14
CA LYS A 55 27.08 -3.05 2.83
C LYS A 55 28.04 -3.51 1.74
N LYS A 56 28.49 -4.77 1.76
CA LYS A 56 29.44 -5.31 0.77
C LYS A 56 28.94 -5.19 -0.68
N ILE A 57 27.66 -5.42 -0.92
CA ILE A 57 27.06 -5.30 -2.25
C ILE A 57 27.04 -3.83 -2.64
N PHE A 58 26.58 -2.97 -1.74
CA PHE A 58 26.60 -1.52 -1.96
C PHE A 58 27.99 -1.00 -2.32
N ASP A 59 29.02 -1.37 -1.55
CA ASP A 59 30.41 -0.95 -1.78
C ASP A 59 30.89 -1.38 -3.17
N TYR A 60 30.52 -2.57 -3.64
CA TYR A 60 30.83 -3.01 -5.01
C TYR A 60 30.20 -2.06 -6.06
N TYR A 61 28.92 -1.73 -5.92
CA TYR A 61 28.29 -0.79 -6.85
C TYR A 61 28.96 0.57 -6.79
N ASN A 62 29.23 1.07 -5.59
CA ASN A 62 29.78 2.40 -5.38
C ASN A 62 31.20 2.57 -5.93
N TYR A 63 32.09 1.63 -5.65
CA TYR A 63 33.51 1.75 -6.01
C TYR A 63 33.82 1.20 -7.40
N PHE A 64 32.99 0.30 -7.93
CA PHE A 64 33.26 -0.35 -9.21
C PHE A 64 32.20 -0.04 -10.28
N LEU A 65 30.91 -0.30 -10.02
CA LEU A 65 29.91 -0.23 -11.10
C LEU A 65 29.49 1.19 -11.46
N PHE A 66 29.23 2.07 -10.48
CA PHE A 66 28.82 3.45 -10.75
C PHE A 66 29.88 4.24 -11.52
N PRO A 67 31.19 4.16 -11.19
CA PRO A 67 32.21 4.83 -11.99
C PRO A 67 32.37 4.23 -13.40
N LEU A 68 32.07 2.94 -13.57
CA LEU A 68 32.29 2.22 -14.83
C LEU A 68 31.20 2.49 -15.88
N VAL A 69 29.93 2.51 -15.48
CA VAL A 69 28.78 2.66 -16.40
C VAL A 69 27.73 3.67 -15.92
N PRO A 70 28.12 4.87 -15.44
CA PRO A 70 27.15 5.82 -14.84
C PRO A 70 26.06 6.23 -15.84
N TYR A 71 26.44 6.40 -17.10
CA TYR A 71 25.55 6.87 -18.17
C TYR A 71 24.58 5.82 -18.69
N ASN A 72 24.72 4.54 -18.30
CA ASN A 72 23.85 3.46 -18.77
C ASN A 72 22.90 2.94 -17.67
N ILE A 73 22.94 3.54 -16.47
CA ILE A 73 21.98 3.25 -15.41
C ILE A 73 20.63 3.87 -15.79
N ILE A 74 19.66 3.03 -16.12
CA ILE A 74 18.31 3.45 -16.55
C ILE A 74 17.28 3.37 -15.41
N SER A 75 17.55 2.56 -14.39
CA SER A 75 16.69 2.39 -13.22
C SER A 75 17.55 2.25 -11.97
N PHE A 76 17.21 3.02 -10.93
CA PHE A 76 17.91 3.01 -9.67
C PHE A 76 16.92 2.99 -8.52
N ARG A 77 16.95 1.92 -7.75
CA ARG A 77 16.16 1.73 -6.54
C ARG A 77 17.08 1.49 -5.38
N CYS A 78 16.96 2.30 -4.34
CA CYS A 78 17.79 2.18 -3.16
C CYS A 78 17.04 2.61 -1.89
N GLU A 79 17.60 2.20 -0.76
CA GLU A 79 17.17 2.64 0.55
C GLU A 79 18.33 3.38 1.19
N ASP A 80 18.06 4.55 1.77
CA ASP A 80 19.09 5.34 2.42
C ASP A 80 19.38 4.83 3.83
N ILE A 81 19.80 3.57 3.97
CA ILE A 81 20.12 3.01 5.29
C ILE A 81 21.48 3.57 5.74
N CYS A 82 21.50 4.24 6.90
CA CYS A 82 22.68 4.90 7.48
C CYS A 82 23.22 6.07 6.65
N ASP A 83 22.36 6.81 5.95
CA ASP A 83 22.67 8.10 5.32
C ASP A 83 23.82 7.99 4.29
N ARG A 84 23.93 6.82 3.66
CA ARG A 84 24.99 6.47 2.70
C ARG A 84 24.83 7.20 1.38
N LEU A 85 23.60 7.56 1.01
CA LEU A 85 23.33 8.18 -0.29
C LEU A 85 23.95 9.57 -0.39
N ILE A 86 23.90 10.35 0.70
CA ILE A 86 24.43 11.72 0.75
C ILE A 86 25.89 11.78 0.30
N TYR A 87 26.71 10.85 0.78
CA TYR A 87 28.16 10.96 0.66
C TYR A 87 28.75 10.15 -0.49
N GLN A 88 28.01 9.18 -1.03
CA GLN A 88 28.61 8.16 -1.89
C GLN A 88 28.04 8.18 -3.31
N ILE A 89 26.78 8.58 -3.51
CA ILE A 89 26.14 8.51 -4.82
C ILE A 89 25.94 9.90 -5.42
N ARG A 90 26.57 10.14 -6.57
CA ARG A 90 26.33 11.33 -7.39
C ARG A 90 25.23 11.03 -8.40
N LEU A 91 23.96 11.12 -7.97
CA LEU A 91 22.81 10.83 -8.85
C LEU A 91 22.85 11.63 -10.15
N SER A 92 23.40 12.84 -10.11
CA SER A 92 23.58 13.68 -11.28
C SER A 92 24.39 13.06 -12.43
N GLU A 93 25.21 12.04 -12.16
CA GLU A 93 26.00 11.33 -13.18
C GLU A 93 25.14 10.32 -13.97
N PHE A 94 23.97 9.94 -13.45
CA PHE A 94 23.07 8.96 -14.06
C PHE A 94 22.16 9.62 -15.10
N ILE A 95 22.74 10.22 -16.14
CA ILE A 95 22.01 11.03 -17.14
C ILE A 95 20.95 10.25 -17.94
N SER A 96 21.07 8.92 -18.00
CA SER A 96 20.09 8.05 -18.66
C SER A 96 19.00 7.51 -17.75
N LEU A 97 18.99 7.93 -16.48
CA LEU A 97 18.05 7.44 -15.49
C LEU A 97 16.61 7.82 -15.86
N LYS A 98 15.76 6.81 -15.96
CA LYS A 98 14.33 6.93 -16.24
C LYS A 98 13.47 6.65 -15.02
N TYR A 99 13.93 5.76 -14.14
CA TYR A 99 13.19 5.32 -12.95
C TYR A 99 14.04 5.52 -11.71
N LEU A 100 13.58 6.37 -10.79
CA LEU A 100 14.23 6.59 -9.50
C LEU A 100 13.29 6.24 -8.35
N THR A 101 13.74 5.39 -7.45
CA THR A 101 13.08 5.14 -6.17
C THR A 101 14.09 5.22 -5.04
N ILE A 102 13.83 6.09 -4.08
CA ILE A 102 14.64 6.20 -2.87
C ILE A 102 13.72 6.18 -1.66
N SER A 103 13.91 5.18 -0.81
CA SER A 103 13.16 5.01 0.44
C SER A 103 14.01 5.31 1.67
N ASN A 104 13.34 5.57 2.79
CA ASN A 104 13.95 5.87 4.08
C ASN A 104 14.90 7.07 4.07
N LEU A 105 14.53 8.11 3.32
CA LEU A 105 15.23 9.39 3.31
C LEU A 105 15.10 10.14 4.64
N ASN A 106 16.18 10.80 5.04
CA ASN A 106 16.13 11.89 6.02
C ASN A 106 16.05 13.26 5.31
N ILE A 107 15.86 14.36 6.05
CA ILE A 107 15.75 15.72 5.45
C ILE A 107 17.04 16.12 4.73
N GLU A 108 18.20 15.91 5.36
CA GLU A 108 19.50 16.32 4.83
C GLU A 108 19.76 15.70 3.46
N THR A 109 19.42 14.42 3.32
CA THR A 109 19.56 13.66 2.07
C THR A 109 18.61 14.17 1.01
N LEU A 110 17.39 14.49 1.40
CA LEU A 110 16.40 15.03 0.49
C LEU A 110 16.82 16.41 -0.04
N GLN A 111 17.36 17.29 0.80
CA GLN A 111 17.88 18.60 0.40
C GLN A 111 19.04 18.50 -0.60
N ILE A 112 19.79 17.38 -0.57
CA ILE A 112 20.89 17.11 -1.51
C ILE A 112 20.38 16.45 -2.80
N ILE A 113 19.38 15.57 -2.71
CA ILE A 113 18.81 14.88 -3.87
C ILE A 113 18.00 15.82 -4.76
N ILE A 114 17.12 16.64 -4.18
CA ILE A 114 16.19 17.50 -4.95
C ILE A 114 16.93 18.36 -6.00
N PRO A 115 18.03 19.07 -5.67
CA PRO A 115 18.79 19.83 -6.66
C PRO A 115 19.36 18.96 -7.80
N GLN A 116 19.77 17.72 -7.50
CA GLN A 116 20.33 16.79 -8.49
C GLN A 116 19.29 16.27 -9.49
N LEU A 117 18.02 16.20 -9.11
CA LEU A 117 16.94 15.69 -9.98
C LEU A 117 16.83 16.48 -11.29
N SER A 118 17.15 17.77 -11.29
CA SER A 118 17.15 18.59 -12.50
C SER A 118 18.16 18.20 -13.56
N LYS A 119 19.18 17.42 -13.20
CA LYS A 119 20.14 16.88 -14.18
C LYS A 119 19.62 15.59 -14.83
N LEU A 120 18.57 14.99 -14.27
CA LEU A 120 17.95 13.75 -14.73
C LEU A 120 16.86 14.04 -15.76
N GLN A 121 17.26 14.57 -16.91
CA GLN A 121 16.34 15.02 -17.97
C GLN A 121 15.49 13.90 -18.59
N LYS A 122 15.92 12.64 -18.43
CA LYS A 122 15.20 11.45 -18.92
C LYS A 122 14.27 10.81 -17.88
N LEU A 123 14.12 11.43 -16.71
CA LEU A 123 13.34 10.85 -15.61
C LEU A 123 11.85 10.83 -15.95
N ILE A 124 11.26 9.64 -15.94
CA ILE A 124 9.83 9.37 -16.24
C ILE A 124 9.08 9.00 -14.96
N TYR A 125 9.76 8.37 -14.01
CA TYR A 125 9.20 7.92 -12.74
C TYR A 125 10.08 8.36 -11.57
N LEU A 126 9.46 8.96 -10.56
CA LEU A 126 10.09 9.39 -9.32
C LEU A 126 9.28 8.90 -8.12
N ASN A 127 9.95 8.23 -7.18
CA ASN A 127 9.38 7.87 -5.88
C ASN A 127 10.38 8.20 -4.76
N LEU A 128 10.02 9.16 -3.91
CA LEU A 128 10.81 9.58 -2.75
C LEU A 128 10.00 9.35 -1.47
N GLN A 129 10.58 8.61 -0.53
CA GLN A 129 9.91 8.24 0.72
C GLN A 129 10.82 8.54 1.92
N THR A 130 10.33 9.31 2.88
CA THR A 130 11.06 9.63 4.11
C THR A 130 10.77 8.63 5.23
N ARG A 131 11.65 8.60 6.23
CA ARG A 131 11.42 7.83 7.47
C ARG A 131 10.31 8.51 8.32
N ASN A 132 9.55 7.73 9.08
CA ASN A 132 8.35 8.18 9.82
C ASN A 132 8.57 9.19 10.97
N ASN A 133 9.82 9.56 11.30
CA ASN A 133 10.15 10.27 12.55
C ASN A 133 10.76 11.67 12.34
N ILE A 134 10.34 12.40 11.32
CA ILE A 134 10.97 13.69 10.99
C ILE A 134 10.17 14.84 11.61
N ASN A 135 10.81 15.55 12.55
CA ASN A 135 10.30 16.71 13.29
C ASN A 135 9.62 17.76 12.39
N ILE A 136 8.47 18.31 12.82
CA ILE A 136 7.35 18.79 11.98
C ILE A 136 7.56 20.12 11.25
N GLU A 137 8.60 20.91 11.52
CA GLU A 137 8.56 22.35 11.14
C GLU A 137 9.00 22.71 9.71
N ASN A 138 9.95 22.00 9.08
CA ASN A 138 10.45 22.38 7.74
C ASN A 138 9.52 22.00 6.58
N GLU A 139 9.25 22.97 5.69
CA GLU A 139 8.65 22.78 4.36
C GLU A 139 9.71 22.31 3.35
N ILE A 140 9.31 21.44 2.42
CA ILE A 140 10.18 20.97 1.32
C ILE A 140 9.76 21.67 0.05
N ILE A 141 10.70 22.45 -0.51
CA ILE A 141 10.45 23.19 -1.73
C ILE A 141 10.93 22.37 -2.94
N PHE A 142 10.01 22.04 -3.84
CA PHE A 142 10.29 21.29 -5.05
C PHE A 142 10.43 22.27 -6.23
N GLN A 143 11.67 22.74 -6.46
CA GLN A 143 11.95 23.93 -7.28
C GLN A 143 12.47 23.65 -8.71
N ARG A 144 12.19 22.51 -9.38
CA ARG A 144 12.86 22.25 -10.68
C ARG A 144 12.01 21.48 -11.70
N GLN A 145 12.19 21.84 -12.98
CA GLN A 145 11.52 21.21 -14.11
C GLN A 145 11.99 19.76 -14.31
N LEU A 146 11.02 18.85 -14.38
CA LEU A 146 11.22 17.47 -14.79
C LEU A 146 10.36 17.22 -16.03
N PRO A 147 10.84 17.58 -17.24
CA PRO A 147 9.99 17.73 -18.41
C PRO A 147 9.34 16.42 -18.86
N LEU A 148 9.99 15.27 -18.62
CA LEU A 148 9.51 13.95 -19.03
C LEU A 148 8.81 13.17 -17.92
N ILE A 149 8.65 13.74 -16.73
CA ILE A 149 8.03 13.02 -15.60
C ILE A 149 6.59 12.67 -15.95
N GLN A 150 6.22 11.42 -15.72
CA GLN A 150 4.87 10.90 -15.93
C GLN A 150 4.25 10.48 -14.60
N THR A 151 5.05 9.92 -13.69
CA THR A 151 4.60 9.47 -12.37
C THR A 151 5.51 10.03 -11.29
N CYS A 152 4.91 10.68 -10.29
CA CYS A 152 5.62 11.26 -9.16
C CYS A 152 4.95 10.83 -7.84
N ILE A 153 5.73 10.22 -6.95
CA ILE A 153 5.29 9.77 -5.63
C ILE A 153 6.18 10.45 -4.60
N LEU A 154 5.60 11.37 -3.83
CA LEU A 154 6.28 12.13 -2.79
C LEU A 154 5.65 11.81 -1.44
N ASN A 155 6.22 10.82 -0.75
CA ASN A 155 5.84 10.46 0.61
C ASN A 155 6.85 11.03 1.60
N LEU A 156 6.77 12.33 1.85
CA LEU A 156 7.83 13.07 2.54
C LEU A 156 7.53 13.40 4.02
N ASN A 157 6.38 12.95 4.57
CA ASN A 157 5.93 13.24 5.94
C ASN A 157 6.01 14.73 6.33
N LYS A 158 5.91 15.61 5.34
CA LYS A 158 6.16 17.05 5.42
C LYS A 158 5.32 17.80 4.40
N LYS A 159 5.08 19.08 4.68
CA LYS A 159 4.47 20.00 3.72
C LYS A 159 5.39 20.13 2.50
N ILE A 160 4.81 19.91 1.33
CA ILE A 160 5.46 20.09 0.03
C ILE A 160 4.93 21.39 -0.57
N SER A 161 5.83 22.33 -0.88
CA SER A 161 5.51 23.50 -1.69
C SER A 161 6.11 23.36 -3.08
N PHE A 162 5.28 23.66 -4.07
CA PHE A 162 5.70 23.78 -5.46
C PHE A 162 5.89 25.26 -5.77
N GLN A 163 7.06 25.63 -6.29
CA GLN A 163 7.30 27.02 -6.68
C GLN A 163 6.76 27.31 -8.07
N ASN A 164 6.22 28.53 -8.21
CA ASN A 164 5.36 29.01 -9.30
C ASN A 164 6.00 29.14 -10.71
N GLU A 165 7.16 28.52 -10.95
CA GLU A 165 7.92 28.69 -12.20
C GLU A 165 8.14 27.35 -12.95
N HIS A 166 7.59 26.25 -12.42
CA HIS A 166 7.96 24.90 -12.85
C HIS A 166 6.81 24.16 -13.51
N PHE A 167 6.92 23.92 -14.81
CA PHE A 167 5.93 23.20 -15.60
C PHE A 167 6.25 21.70 -15.69
N TYR A 168 5.26 20.86 -15.44
CA TYR A 168 5.32 19.39 -15.53
C TYR A 168 4.35 18.90 -16.62
N PRO A 169 4.68 19.12 -17.91
CA PRO A 169 3.75 18.94 -19.02
C PRO A 169 3.22 17.52 -19.16
N ASN A 170 4.01 16.52 -18.78
CA ASN A 170 3.74 15.10 -19.03
C ASN A 170 3.28 14.34 -17.78
N LEU A 171 3.15 15.02 -16.63
CA LEU A 171 2.78 14.38 -15.38
C LEU A 171 1.33 13.89 -15.45
N LYS A 172 1.13 12.57 -15.32
CA LYS A 172 -0.18 11.91 -15.37
C LYS A 172 -0.62 11.40 -14.00
N ASP A 173 0.33 10.93 -13.20
CA ASP A 173 0.09 10.32 -11.89
C ASP A 173 0.86 11.05 -10.79
N LEU A 174 0.15 11.56 -9.79
CA LEU A 174 0.74 12.24 -8.66
C LEU A 174 0.22 11.65 -7.34
N ILE A 175 1.14 11.31 -6.44
CA ILE A 175 0.84 10.87 -5.08
C ILE A 175 1.58 11.77 -4.09
N LEU A 176 0.83 12.49 -3.26
CA LEU A 176 1.35 13.40 -2.23
C LEU A 176 0.86 12.97 -0.85
N ASN A 177 1.79 12.72 0.07
CA ASN A 177 1.38 12.28 1.41
C ASN A 177 0.94 13.43 2.33
N GLN A 178 1.23 14.70 2.00
CA GLN A 178 0.77 15.90 2.71
C GLN A 178 0.82 17.12 1.78
N CYS A 179 -0.29 17.80 1.56
CA CYS A 179 -0.34 19.05 0.77
C CYS A 179 -1.46 19.98 1.27
N ASN A 180 -1.21 21.28 1.27
CA ASN A 180 -2.26 22.29 1.54
C ASN A 180 -3.16 22.40 0.30
N ILE A 181 -4.46 22.57 0.54
CA ILE A 181 -5.48 22.82 -0.49
C ILE A 181 -5.10 24.00 -1.41
N GLU A 182 -4.59 25.09 -0.84
CA GLU A 182 -4.19 26.32 -1.55
C GLU A 182 -3.11 26.02 -2.59
N ASP A 183 -2.02 25.42 -2.13
CA ASP A 183 -0.85 25.07 -2.93
C ASP A 183 -1.23 24.04 -4.01
N LEU A 184 -2.08 23.06 -3.66
CA LEU A 184 -2.50 22.01 -4.57
C LEU A 184 -3.30 22.55 -5.76
N GLY A 185 -4.29 23.41 -5.49
CA GLY A 185 -5.16 23.95 -6.52
C GLY A 185 -4.38 24.77 -7.55
N LEU A 186 -3.55 25.71 -7.06
CA LEU A 186 -2.66 26.52 -7.90
C LEU A 186 -1.66 25.63 -8.66
N PHE A 187 -1.15 24.59 -8.01
CA PHE A 187 -0.19 23.70 -8.64
C PHE A 187 -0.78 22.94 -9.83
N ILE A 188 -1.98 22.38 -9.66
CA ILE A 188 -2.61 21.57 -10.70
C ILE A 188 -3.04 22.43 -11.89
N GLN A 189 -3.67 23.58 -11.62
CA GLN A 189 -4.15 24.48 -12.66
C GLN A 189 -3.00 24.98 -13.55
N ASN A 190 -1.89 25.39 -12.95
CA ASN A 190 -0.84 26.11 -13.67
C ASN A 190 0.27 25.20 -14.20
N TYR A 191 0.53 24.05 -13.58
CA TYR A 191 1.77 23.30 -13.83
C TYR A 191 1.58 21.86 -14.29
N THR A 192 0.39 21.26 -14.20
CA THR A 192 0.19 19.84 -14.52
C THR A 192 -0.98 19.59 -15.48
N PRO A 193 -0.97 20.16 -16.70
CA PRO A 193 -2.12 20.15 -17.60
C PRO A 193 -2.54 18.76 -18.09
N GLN A 194 -1.71 17.74 -17.91
CA GLN A 194 -2.00 16.35 -18.29
C GLN A 194 -2.27 15.43 -17.09
N LEU A 195 -2.42 15.97 -15.89
CA LEU A 195 -2.63 15.17 -14.69
C LEU A 195 -3.96 14.41 -14.80
N GLN A 196 -3.95 13.09 -14.65
CA GLN A 196 -5.16 12.26 -14.74
C GLN A 196 -5.50 11.60 -13.42
N HIS A 197 -4.49 11.32 -12.59
CA HIS A 197 -4.62 10.60 -11.34
C HIS A 197 -3.92 11.35 -10.22
N LEU A 198 -4.69 11.68 -9.18
CA LEU A 198 -4.19 12.34 -7.99
C LEU A 198 -4.57 11.53 -6.75
N THR A 199 -3.57 11.20 -5.94
CA THR A 199 -3.75 10.73 -4.57
C THR A 199 -3.12 11.75 -3.64
N VAL A 200 -3.88 12.31 -2.72
CA VAL A 200 -3.39 13.35 -1.82
C VAL A 200 -3.94 13.17 -0.42
N THR A 201 -3.07 13.31 0.58
CA THR A 201 -3.52 13.59 1.94
C THR A 201 -3.51 15.09 2.14
N LEU A 202 -4.67 15.66 2.42
CA LEU A 202 -4.84 17.10 2.47
C LEU A 202 -4.70 17.63 3.88
N ILE A 203 -4.07 18.80 3.99
CA ILE A 203 -4.01 19.60 5.19
C ILE A 203 -4.91 20.81 4.97
N ASP A 204 -5.70 21.16 5.99
CA ASP A 204 -6.59 22.31 5.93
C ASP A 204 -5.79 23.61 5.68
N GLY A 205 -6.39 24.53 4.94
CA GLY A 205 -5.74 25.74 4.47
C GLY A 205 -6.72 26.70 3.84
N LYS A 206 -6.21 27.84 3.37
CA LYS A 206 -7.06 28.82 2.67
C LYS A 206 -7.46 28.27 1.31
N ILE A 207 -8.65 28.64 0.89
CA ILE A 207 -9.19 28.26 -0.40
C ILE A 207 -8.89 29.42 -1.34
N PRO A 208 -8.18 29.19 -2.45
CA PRO A 208 -7.97 30.25 -3.42
C PRO A 208 -9.32 30.67 -4.01
N GLU A 209 -9.59 31.98 -4.01
CA GLU A 209 -10.87 32.53 -4.49
C GLU A 209 -11.03 32.43 -6.02
N GLU A 210 -9.93 32.20 -6.76
CA GLU A 210 -9.86 32.35 -8.23
C GLU A 210 -9.18 31.16 -8.95
N ILE A 211 -9.54 29.90 -8.62
CA ILE A 211 -9.06 28.75 -9.41
C ILE A 211 -10.07 28.38 -10.51
N ASP A 212 -9.58 28.32 -11.75
CA ASP A 212 -10.35 27.78 -12.87
C ASP A 212 -10.60 26.27 -12.70
N LYS A 213 -11.69 25.81 -13.30
CA LYS A 213 -12.05 24.39 -13.24
C LYS A 213 -11.01 23.53 -13.95
N ILE A 214 -10.62 22.45 -13.27
CA ILE A 214 -9.68 21.44 -13.72
C ILE A 214 -10.48 20.31 -14.39
N HIS A 215 -10.32 20.19 -15.70
CA HIS A 215 -11.07 19.25 -16.55
C HIS A 215 -10.31 17.96 -16.88
N HIS A 216 -8.98 17.95 -16.75
CA HIS A 216 -8.15 16.82 -17.14
C HIS A 216 -8.10 15.68 -16.11
N LEU A 217 -8.43 15.98 -14.84
CA LEU A 217 -8.32 15.02 -13.74
C LEU A 217 -9.48 14.01 -13.79
N LYS A 218 -9.15 12.72 -13.91
CA LYS A 218 -10.13 11.62 -14.03
C LYS A 218 -10.32 10.85 -12.73
N SER A 219 -9.28 10.78 -11.90
CA SER A 219 -9.27 10.00 -10.67
C SER A 219 -8.70 10.81 -9.52
N LEU A 220 -9.45 10.86 -8.42
CA LEU A 220 -9.06 11.57 -7.21
C LEU A 220 -9.21 10.67 -5.99
N ILE A 221 -8.13 10.50 -5.25
CA ILE A 221 -8.11 9.83 -3.94
C ILE A 221 -7.70 10.88 -2.90
N ILE A 222 -8.57 11.16 -1.95
CA ILE A 222 -8.30 12.10 -0.86
C ILE A 222 -8.24 11.34 0.46
N ASN A 223 -7.16 11.54 1.22
CA ASN A 223 -7.11 11.25 2.63
C ASN A 223 -7.29 12.56 3.41
N SER A 224 -8.37 12.70 4.16
CA SER A 224 -8.72 13.92 4.86
C SER A 224 -9.24 13.60 6.26
N HIS A 225 -8.32 13.51 7.21
CA HIS A 225 -8.66 13.18 8.60
C HIS A 225 -9.04 14.40 9.43
N THR A 226 -8.79 15.61 8.95
CA THR A 226 -8.94 16.86 9.72
C THR A 226 -9.77 17.94 9.03
N ILE A 227 -10.15 17.77 7.76
CA ILE A 227 -10.90 18.81 7.03
C ILE A 227 -12.39 18.49 7.14
N PRO A 228 -13.23 19.46 7.52
CA PRO A 228 -14.67 19.27 7.54
C PRO A 228 -15.31 18.99 6.18
N PHE A 229 -16.41 18.23 6.15
CA PHE A 229 -17.10 17.87 4.90
C PHE A 229 -17.54 19.11 4.10
N HIS A 230 -18.11 20.11 4.78
CA HIS A 230 -18.55 21.34 4.14
C HIS A 230 -17.40 22.15 3.52
N ARG A 231 -16.20 22.10 4.11
CA ARG A 231 -15.00 22.73 3.55
C ARG A 231 -14.56 22.02 2.29
N LEU A 232 -14.51 20.69 2.32
CA LEU A 232 -14.07 19.89 1.20
C LEU A 232 -15.01 20.03 -0.02
N THR A 233 -16.32 20.03 0.24
CA THR A 233 -17.36 20.20 -0.80
C THR A 233 -17.40 21.59 -1.42
N ASN A 234 -17.25 22.66 -0.62
CA ASN A 234 -17.31 24.03 -1.11
C ASN A 234 -16.01 24.49 -1.79
N SER A 235 -14.93 23.71 -1.69
CA SER A 235 -13.60 24.12 -2.15
C SER A 235 -13.08 23.16 -3.21
N ILE A 236 -12.59 22.01 -2.77
CA ILE A 236 -11.81 21.10 -3.60
C ILE A 236 -12.66 20.47 -4.69
N PHE A 237 -13.88 20.08 -4.34
CA PHE A 237 -14.79 19.46 -5.28
C PHE A 237 -15.32 20.43 -6.35
N ASN A 238 -15.25 21.74 -6.12
CA ASN A 238 -15.55 22.72 -7.16
C ASN A 238 -14.47 22.77 -8.25
N LEU A 239 -13.26 22.30 -7.95
CA LEU A 239 -12.15 22.30 -8.90
C LEU A 239 -12.28 21.19 -9.95
N PHE A 240 -12.85 20.03 -9.61
CA PHE A 240 -12.72 18.81 -10.42
C PHE A 240 -14.06 18.31 -11.00
N ARG A 241 -14.56 18.90 -12.10
CA ARG A 241 -15.89 18.55 -12.63
C ARG A 241 -15.99 17.21 -13.35
N ASP A 242 -14.94 16.82 -14.07
CA ASP A 242 -14.97 15.66 -14.98
C ASP A 242 -14.42 14.37 -14.34
N LEU A 243 -14.50 14.27 -13.02
CA LEU A 243 -14.06 13.09 -12.29
C LEU A 243 -14.89 11.87 -12.67
N GLN A 244 -14.17 10.80 -12.97
CA GLN A 244 -14.73 9.47 -13.22
C GLN A 244 -14.61 8.60 -11.98
N ARG A 245 -13.55 8.80 -11.18
CA ARG A 245 -13.30 8.04 -9.95
C ARG A 245 -13.01 8.98 -8.78
N LEU A 246 -13.71 8.75 -7.67
CA LEU A 246 -13.54 9.48 -6.43
C LEU A 246 -13.43 8.49 -5.28
N SER A 247 -12.34 8.57 -4.52
CA SER A 247 -12.17 7.81 -3.28
C SER A 247 -11.86 8.77 -2.14
N ILE A 248 -12.61 8.68 -1.06
CA ILE A 248 -12.43 9.53 0.12
C ILE A 248 -12.16 8.65 1.34
N ASN A 249 -11.08 8.96 2.06
CA ASN A 249 -10.76 8.40 3.35
C ASN A 249 -10.80 9.53 4.38
N ALA A 250 -11.80 9.54 5.25
CA ALA A 250 -12.08 10.65 6.16
C ALA A 250 -12.27 10.18 7.60
N MET A 251 -12.40 11.14 8.51
CA MET A 251 -12.73 10.91 9.91
C MET A 251 -13.96 11.71 10.29
N GLY A 252 -14.83 11.14 11.13
CA GLY A 252 -15.96 11.85 11.73
C GLY A 252 -17.30 11.71 11.03
N ILE A 253 -18.36 11.97 11.80
CA ILE A 253 -19.77 11.69 11.44
C ILE A 253 -20.32 12.56 10.30
N GLU A 254 -19.78 13.75 10.07
CA GLU A 254 -20.25 14.65 9.02
C GLU A 254 -20.16 14.05 7.60
N TYR A 255 -19.28 13.07 7.40
CA TYR A 255 -19.09 12.38 6.13
C TYR A 255 -20.15 11.28 5.88
N THR A 256 -21.07 11.03 6.81
CA THR A 256 -21.96 9.85 6.80
C THR A 256 -23.37 10.14 6.30
N ASN A 257 -23.61 11.36 5.81
CA ASN A 257 -24.92 11.73 5.30
C ASN A 257 -25.05 11.41 3.79
N GLY A 258 -25.71 10.29 3.49
CA GLY A 258 -25.92 9.83 2.12
C GLY A 258 -26.73 10.81 1.26
N LYS A 259 -27.65 11.60 1.83
CA LYS A 259 -28.41 12.62 1.08
C LYS A 259 -27.53 13.80 0.66
N GLN A 260 -26.62 14.23 1.54
CA GLN A 260 -25.63 15.26 1.20
C GLN A 260 -24.69 14.77 0.12
N TRP A 261 -24.18 13.53 0.24
CA TRP A 261 -23.39 12.90 -0.81
C TRP A 261 -24.16 12.81 -2.13
N GLN A 262 -25.40 12.31 -2.15
CA GLN A 262 -26.18 12.26 -3.37
C GLN A 262 -26.34 13.63 -4.03
N THR A 263 -26.64 14.67 -3.25
CA THR A 263 -26.80 16.05 -3.76
C THR A 263 -25.50 16.55 -4.38
N LEU A 264 -24.38 16.31 -3.70
CA LEU A 264 -23.05 16.65 -4.21
C LEU A 264 -22.71 15.87 -5.49
N LEU A 265 -22.82 14.54 -5.45
CA LEU A 265 -22.41 13.66 -6.55
C LEU A 265 -23.23 13.92 -7.81
N SER A 266 -24.55 14.05 -7.68
CA SER A 266 -25.45 14.36 -8.80
C SER A 266 -25.24 15.75 -9.39
N SER A 267 -24.82 16.74 -8.60
CA SER A 267 -24.64 18.13 -9.07
C SER A 267 -23.23 18.43 -9.56
N LYS A 268 -22.19 17.83 -8.97
CA LYS A 268 -20.79 18.17 -9.23
C LYS A 268 -20.06 17.13 -10.09
N PHE A 269 -20.46 15.86 -10.03
CA PHE A 269 -19.73 14.75 -10.66
C PHE A 269 -20.63 13.89 -11.55
N PRO A 270 -21.20 14.45 -12.64
CA PRO A 270 -22.12 13.72 -13.51
C PRO A 270 -21.46 12.55 -14.26
N GLN A 271 -20.12 12.53 -14.39
CA GLN A 271 -19.37 11.47 -15.08
C GLN A 271 -18.83 10.39 -14.12
N LEU A 272 -19.17 10.47 -12.83
CA LEU A 272 -18.61 9.58 -11.82
C LEU A 272 -19.13 8.16 -11.98
N ASN A 273 -18.22 7.22 -12.26
CA ASN A 273 -18.54 5.80 -12.39
C ASN A 273 -18.09 4.97 -11.18
N CYS A 274 -17.11 5.48 -10.43
CA CYS A 274 -16.59 4.83 -9.24
C CYS A 274 -16.60 5.83 -8.09
N PHE A 275 -17.39 5.52 -7.07
CA PHE A 275 -17.41 6.25 -5.82
C PHE A 275 -17.01 5.32 -4.69
N GLN A 276 -16.00 5.73 -3.93
CA GLN A 276 -15.50 4.97 -2.81
C GLN A 276 -15.36 5.88 -1.60
N LEU A 277 -15.77 5.35 -0.45
CA LEU A 277 -15.81 6.10 0.80
C LEU A 277 -15.30 5.18 1.90
N ARG A 278 -14.44 5.72 2.77
CA ARG A 278 -14.02 5.11 4.02
C ARG A 278 -14.03 6.20 5.07
N ILE A 279 -14.72 5.97 6.18
CA ILE A 279 -14.84 6.91 7.28
C ILE A 279 -14.48 6.15 8.54
N ILE A 280 -13.57 6.74 9.31
CA ILE A 280 -13.13 6.20 10.60
C ILE A 280 -13.78 7.06 11.68
N PHE A 281 -14.37 6.42 12.70
CA PHE A 281 -14.90 7.09 13.88
C PHE A 281 -14.04 6.70 15.08
N PRO A 282 -13.42 7.66 15.77
CA PRO A 282 -12.76 7.42 17.04
C PRO A 282 -13.75 6.80 18.05
N GLN A 283 -13.28 5.96 18.96
CA GLN A 283 -14.11 5.30 19.98
C GLN A 283 -14.92 6.25 20.87
N GLU A 284 -14.48 7.51 21.00
CA GLU A 284 -15.18 8.56 21.74
C GLU A 284 -16.51 8.95 21.09
N ASP A 285 -16.67 8.72 19.78
CA ASP A 285 -17.94 8.89 19.07
C ASP A 285 -18.87 7.70 19.40
N THR A 286 -19.71 7.87 20.42
CA THR A 286 -20.68 6.84 20.84
C THR A 286 -21.82 6.69 19.84
N LEU A 287 -21.57 6.02 18.71
CA LEU A 287 -22.62 5.63 17.76
C LEU A 287 -23.30 4.34 18.21
N THR A 288 -24.57 4.43 18.59
CA THR A 288 -25.39 3.25 18.87
C THR A 288 -25.67 2.46 17.59
N SER A 289 -26.15 1.21 17.74
CA SER A 289 -26.60 0.42 16.58
C SER A 289 -27.71 1.11 15.80
N ASP A 290 -28.64 1.77 16.50
CA ASP A 290 -29.75 2.48 15.85
C ASP A 290 -29.25 3.68 15.06
N ASP A 291 -28.25 4.42 15.58
CA ASP A 291 -27.63 5.54 14.86
C ASP A 291 -26.98 5.05 13.56
N ARG A 292 -26.20 3.96 13.61
CA ARG A 292 -25.55 3.38 12.42
C ARG A 292 -26.56 2.94 11.36
N ILE A 293 -27.64 2.28 11.77
CA ILE A 293 -28.73 1.87 10.87
C ILE A 293 -29.41 3.10 10.25
N GLN A 294 -29.67 4.16 11.04
CA GLN A 294 -30.25 5.39 10.51
C GLN A 294 -29.33 6.09 9.51
N LEU A 295 -28.02 6.13 9.77
CA LEU A 295 -27.03 6.67 8.83
C LEU A 295 -26.97 5.85 7.54
N LEU A 296 -26.96 4.52 7.61
CA LEU A 296 -26.99 3.66 6.41
C LEU A 296 -28.23 3.90 5.55
N LYS A 297 -29.41 4.05 6.17
CA LYS A 297 -30.66 4.34 5.46
C LYS A 297 -30.59 5.59 4.60
N THR A 298 -29.72 6.56 4.94
CA THR A 298 -29.52 7.76 4.11
C THR A 298 -28.86 7.48 2.76
N PHE A 299 -28.16 6.34 2.61
CA PHE A 299 -27.55 5.88 1.36
C PHE A 299 -28.44 4.91 0.56
N GLU A 300 -29.64 4.57 1.03
CA GLU A 300 -30.54 3.62 0.34
C GLU A 300 -31.43 4.26 -0.73
N THR A 301 -31.05 5.41 -1.26
CA THR A 301 -31.84 6.11 -2.27
C THR A 301 -31.74 5.43 -3.63
N SER A 302 -32.68 5.74 -4.53
CA SER A 302 -32.66 5.24 -5.92
C SER A 302 -31.37 5.60 -6.65
N TYR A 303 -30.74 6.73 -6.31
CA TYR A 303 -29.48 7.18 -6.89
C TYR A 303 -28.35 6.18 -6.63
N PHE A 304 -28.09 5.82 -5.35
CA PHE A 304 -27.02 4.86 -5.02
C PHE A 304 -27.31 3.46 -5.54
N ARG A 305 -28.58 3.02 -5.49
CA ARG A 305 -29.00 1.73 -6.05
C ARG A 305 -28.78 1.65 -7.57
N HIS A 306 -29.08 2.72 -8.31
CA HIS A 306 -28.84 2.80 -9.75
C HIS A 306 -27.36 2.64 -10.09
N HIS A 307 -26.47 3.28 -9.32
CA HIS A 307 -25.03 3.19 -9.49
C HIS A 307 -24.40 1.92 -8.89
N LYS A 308 -25.20 1.09 -8.20
CA LYS A 308 -24.73 -0.10 -7.46
C LYS A 308 -23.65 0.22 -6.43
N TRP A 309 -23.78 1.39 -5.78
CA TRP A 309 -22.93 1.79 -4.67
C TRP A 309 -23.64 1.41 -3.37
N TYR A 310 -23.04 0.46 -2.64
CA TYR A 310 -23.54 -0.01 -1.36
C TYR A 310 -22.57 0.37 -0.25
N PHE A 311 -23.04 0.33 0.99
CA PHE A 311 -22.27 0.79 2.13
C PHE A 311 -22.44 -0.16 3.31
N ALA A 312 -21.46 -0.16 4.19
CA ALA A 312 -21.51 -0.92 5.43
C ALA A 312 -20.79 -0.20 6.57
N PHE A 313 -21.26 -0.44 7.78
CA PHE A 313 -20.53 -0.22 9.02
C PHE A 313 -19.89 -1.53 9.46
N ILE A 314 -18.68 -1.44 10.00
CA ILE A 314 -18.06 -2.47 10.82
C ILE A 314 -17.76 -1.85 12.18
N TYR A 315 -18.32 -2.47 13.21
CA TYR A 315 -18.05 -2.12 14.59
C TYR A 315 -17.42 -3.32 15.29
N CYS A 316 -16.27 -3.10 15.91
CA CYS A 316 -15.59 -4.11 16.69
C CYS A 316 -15.21 -3.49 18.04
N PRO A 317 -15.80 -3.90 19.17
CA PRO A 317 -15.55 -3.32 20.49
C PRO A 317 -14.08 -3.35 20.94
N SER A 318 -13.32 -4.34 20.48
CA SER A 318 -11.88 -4.46 20.75
C SER A 318 -11.01 -3.59 19.83
N MET A 319 -11.60 -2.98 18.79
CA MET A 319 -10.93 -2.02 17.92
C MET A 319 -11.15 -0.61 18.46
N THR A 320 -10.16 0.25 18.26
CA THR A 320 -10.22 1.66 18.67
C THR A 320 -11.16 2.50 17.80
N ASN A 321 -11.65 1.97 16.69
CA ASN A 321 -12.45 2.74 15.74
C ASN A 321 -13.63 1.93 15.19
N ILE A 322 -14.72 2.64 14.90
CA ILE A 322 -15.79 2.17 14.00
C ILE A 322 -15.37 2.53 12.58
N GLU A 323 -15.65 1.67 11.60
CA GLU A 323 -15.41 1.98 10.19
C GLU A 323 -16.71 1.96 9.39
N PHE A 324 -16.94 2.98 8.58
CA PHE A 324 -17.96 3.00 7.53
C PHE A 324 -17.28 2.99 6.17
N PHE A 325 -17.77 2.20 5.23
CA PHE A 325 -17.16 2.14 3.91
C PHE A 325 -18.11 1.76 2.79
N SER A 326 -17.71 2.09 1.57
CA SER A 326 -18.35 1.66 0.32
C SER A 326 -18.00 0.22 -0.03
N LEU A 327 -18.93 -0.48 -0.67
CA LEU A 327 -18.80 -1.84 -1.16
C LEU A 327 -18.71 -1.89 -2.70
N PRO A 328 -17.87 -2.78 -3.27
CA PRO A 328 -16.97 -3.66 -2.55
C PRO A 328 -15.79 -2.88 -1.94
N MET A 329 -15.27 -3.36 -0.81
CA MET A 329 -14.14 -2.72 -0.13
C MET A 329 -12.91 -2.59 -1.05
N ILE A 330 -12.26 -1.42 -1.03
CA ILE A 330 -10.95 -1.21 -1.68
C ILE A 330 -9.88 -2.03 -0.98
N ASN A 331 -9.89 -1.97 0.35
CA ASN A 331 -8.93 -2.68 1.18
C ASN A 331 -9.20 -4.17 1.04
N LYS A 332 -8.19 -4.91 0.59
CA LYS A 332 -8.23 -6.38 0.55
C LYS A 332 -8.05 -7.00 1.92
N LYS A 333 -7.72 -6.18 2.92
CA LYS A 333 -7.51 -6.56 4.31
C LYS A 333 -8.62 -6.01 5.19
N ILE A 334 -9.09 -6.85 6.10
CA ILE A 334 -10.07 -6.50 7.13
C ILE A 334 -9.71 -7.16 8.45
N ASP A 335 -9.94 -6.45 9.54
CA ASP A 335 -9.72 -6.94 10.89
C ASP A 335 -11.08 -7.05 11.59
N VAL A 336 -11.39 -8.21 12.16
CA VAL A 336 -12.67 -8.47 12.84
C VAL A 336 -12.44 -9.29 14.10
N ASN A 337 -13.22 -9.03 15.15
CA ASN A 337 -13.38 -9.90 16.30
C ASN A 337 -14.46 -10.96 16.02
N LEU A 338 -14.13 -12.23 16.22
CA LEU A 338 -14.99 -13.36 15.89
C LEU A 338 -16.38 -13.31 16.55
N TYR A 339 -16.44 -12.88 17.83
CA TYR A 339 -17.67 -12.96 18.62
C TYR A 339 -18.33 -11.60 18.83
N ASN A 340 -17.59 -10.49 18.64
CA ASN A 340 -18.05 -9.16 19.03
C ASN A 340 -18.14 -8.16 17.87
N THR A 341 -17.82 -8.55 16.63
CA THR A 341 -17.98 -7.64 15.50
C THR A 341 -19.44 -7.57 15.08
N SER A 342 -20.00 -6.37 14.91
CA SER A 342 -21.27 -6.16 14.21
C SER A 342 -21.01 -5.54 12.85
N ILE A 343 -21.78 -5.98 11.85
CA ILE A 343 -21.75 -5.41 10.50
C ILE A 343 -23.17 -5.04 10.13
N GLU A 344 -23.38 -3.76 9.85
CA GLU A 344 -24.64 -3.28 9.30
C GLU A 344 -24.39 -2.86 7.84
N THR A 345 -25.25 -3.25 6.89
CA THR A 345 -25.02 -2.99 5.46
C THR A 345 -26.31 -2.66 4.73
N THR A 346 -26.19 -1.89 3.63
CA THR A 346 -27.28 -1.63 2.70
C THR A 346 -27.49 -2.76 1.67
N MET A 347 -26.65 -3.81 1.70
CA MET A 347 -26.71 -4.95 0.78
C MET A 347 -26.84 -6.27 1.54
N ASN A 348 -27.89 -7.05 1.26
CA ASN A 348 -28.11 -8.37 1.88
C ASN A 348 -27.52 -9.54 1.07
N ASP A 349 -26.34 -9.37 0.45
CA ASP A 349 -25.73 -10.36 -0.44
C ASP A 349 -24.50 -11.04 0.19
N GLU A 350 -24.39 -12.35 0.04
CA GLU A 350 -23.23 -13.18 0.42
C GLU A 350 -21.93 -12.72 -0.27
N HIS A 351 -22.03 -11.96 -1.37
CA HIS A 351 -20.89 -11.45 -2.11
C HIS A 351 -20.35 -10.08 -1.64
N THR A 352 -20.89 -9.54 -0.54
CA THR A 352 -20.52 -8.22 0.01
C THR A 352 -19.00 -8.06 0.18
N PHE A 353 -18.31 -9.08 0.70
CA PHE A 353 -16.86 -9.04 0.96
C PHE A 353 -16.04 -9.91 -0.01
N LYS A 354 -16.53 -10.13 -1.23
CA LYS A 354 -15.83 -10.97 -2.24
C LYS A 354 -14.41 -10.50 -2.58
N ASN A 355 -14.08 -9.22 -2.37
CA ASN A 355 -12.77 -8.67 -2.66
C ASN A 355 -11.75 -8.83 -1.52
N ILE A 356 -12.20 -9.24 -0.33
CA ILE A 356 -11.31 -9.46 0.81
C ILE A 356 -10.47 -10.72 0.55
N LYS A 357 -9.15 -10.54 0.63
CA LYS A 357 -8.13 -11.58 0.47
C LYS A 357 -7.34 -11.83 1.74
N GLU A 358 -7.34 -10.87 2.66
CA GLU A 358 -6.61 -10.91 3.91
C GLU A 358 -7.58 -10.63 5.06
N LEU A 359 -7.62 -11.54 6.04
CA LEU A 359 -8.51 -11.43 7.19
C LEU A 359 -7.69 -11.58 8.47
N SER A 360 -7.75 -10.59 9.36
CA SER A 360 -7.28 -10.76 10.74
C SER A 360 -8.47 -11.06 11.65
N LEU A 361 -8.49 -12.25 12.25
CA LEU A 361 -9.47 -12.65 13.24
C LEU A 361 -8.88 -12.48 14.64
N ILE A 362 -9.51 -11.61 15.44
CA ILE A 362 -9.25 -11.51 16.87
C ILE A 362 -10.16 -12.48 17.59
N LEU A 363 -9.53 -13.34 18.38
CA LEU A 363 -10.16 -14.39 19.15
C LEU A 363 -10.21 -13.96 20.62
N THR A 364 -11.39 -13.55 21.06
CA THR A 364 -11.69 -13.22 22.46
C THR A 364 -12.54 -14.31 23.10
N THR A 365 -12.65 -14.29 24.42
CA THR A 365 -13.66 -15.10 25.13
C THR A 365 -15.05 -14.70 24.65
N PRO A 366 -15.89 -15.65 24.21
CA PRO A 366 -17.28 -15.36 23.90
C PRO A 366 -17.97 -14.88 25.17
N ASN A 367 -18.74 -13.81 25.07
CA ASN A 367 -19.72 -13.46 26.11
C ASN A 367 -20.85 -14.49 26.08
N GLU A 368 -21.54 -14.74 27.20
CA GLU A 368 -22.59 -15.76 27.30
C GLU A 368 -23.73 -15.62 26.27
N THR A 369 -23.87 -14.44 25.66
CA THR A 369 -24.86 -14.11 24.62
C THR A 369 -24.28 -13.98 23.22
N SER A 370 -22.96 -14.11 23.02
CA SER A 370 -22.34 -13.91 21.71
C SER A 370 -22.26 -15.20 20.91
N SER A 371 -23.06 -15.32 19.85
CA SER A 371 -22.79 -16.23 18.74
C SER A 371 -21.94 -15.53 17.68
N PRO A 372 -21.09 -16.24 16.91
CA PRO A 372 -20.48 -15.64 15.72
C PRO A 372 -21.60 -15.09 14.83
N LEU A 373 -21.59 -13.78 14.61
CA LEU A 373 -22.73 -13.04 14.03
C LEU A 373 -22.88 -13.26 12.51
N PHE A 374 -21.94 -13.97 11.88
CA PHE A 374 -21.86 -14.07 10.43
C PHE A 374 -21.77 -15.51 9.95
N ASP A 375 -22.68 -15.86 9.07
CA ASP A 375 -22.48 -16.98 8.16
C ASP A 375 -21.91 -16.44 6.85
N SER A 376 -20.78 -17.00 6.43
CA SER A 376 -20.34 -17.04 5.04
C SER A 376 -19.90 -15.72 4.40
N CYS A 377 -19.45 -14.73 5.18
CA CYS A 377 -19.12 -13.42 4.63
C CYS A 377 -17.79 -13.33 3.86
N PHE A 378 -16.75 -14.10 4.20
CA PHE A 378 -15.38 -13.87 3.73
C PHE A 378 -14.82 -15.04 2.89
N PHE A 379 -15.57 -15.47 1.88
CA PHE A 379 -15.26 -16.68 1.12
C PHE A 379 -13.95 -16.67 0.32
N ASN A 380 -13.44 -15.51 -0.06
CA ASN A 380 -12.31 -15.39 -0.98
C ASN A 380 -10.96 -15.13 -0.28
N VAL A 381 -10.93 -15.22 1.06
CA VAL A 381 -9.72 -15.04 1.87
C VAL A 381 -8.68 -16.07 1.48
N GLU A 382 -7.45 -15.60 1.27
CA GLU A 382 -6.27 -16.43 0.98
C GLU A 382 -5.23 -16.33 2.10
N ASN A 383 -5.21 -15.22 2.85
CA ASN A 383 -4.30 -15.00 3.97
C ASN A 383 -5.09 -14.80 5.27
N LEU A 384 -4.87 -15.66 6.25
CA LEU A 384 -5.55 -15.62 7.54
C LEU A 384 -4.57 -15.28 8.67
N LYS A 385 -4.85 -14.22 9.42
CA LYS A 385 -4.12 -13.87 10.63
C LYS A 385 -5.01 -14.16 11.84
N LEU A 386 -4.59 -15.06 12.72
CA LEU A 386 -5.29 -15.38 13.97
C LEU A 386 -4.56 -14.71 15.14
N ILE A 387 -5.28 -13.86 15.87
CA ILE A 387 -4.77 -13.14 17.03
C ILE A 387 -5.57 -13.60 18.24
N SER A 388 -4.94 -14.35 19.14
CA SER A 388 -5.57 -14.81 20.38
C SER A 388 -5.29 -13.85 21.52
N GLU A 389 -6.35 -13.35 22.15
CA GLU A 389 -6.30 -12.57 23.39
C GLU A 389 -6.58 -13.43 24.63
N PHE A 390 -6.75 -14.74 24.46
CA PHE A 390 -6.94 -15.67 25.57
C PHE A 390 -5.71 -15.70 26.48
N ARG A 391 -5.95 -15.63 27.80
CA ARG A 391 -4.90 -15.87 28.79
C ARG A 391 -4.54 -17.36 28.81
N GLU A 392 -3.29 -17.70 29.12
CA GLU A 392 -2.76 -19.09 29.10
C GLU A 392 -3.62 -20.11 29.88
N TYR A 393 -4.38 -19.67 30.88
CA TYR A 393 -5.19 -20.53 31.75
C TYR A 393 -6.68 -20.59 31.37
N GLN A 394 -7.11 -19.83 30.36
CA GLN A 394 -8.52 -19.85 29.94
C GLN A 394 -8.80 -21.06 29.05
N PRO A 395 -9.94 -21.74 29.22
CA PRO A 395 -10.32 -22.83 28.33
C PRO A 395 -10.58 -22.28 26.92
N PHE A 396 -9.91 -22.87 25.94
CA PHE A 396 -10.14 -22.51 24.54
C PHE A 396 -11.51 -23.01 24.06
N PRO A 397 -12.23 -22.26 23.21
CA PRO A 397 -13.52 -22.69 22.70
C PRO A 397 -13.37 -24.00 21.91
N LYS A 398 -14.06 -25.07 22.35
CA LYS A 398 -13.98 -26.41 21.70
C LYS A 398 -14.44 -26.40 20.24
N ASN A 399 -15.24 -25.41 19.83
CA ASN A 399 -15.84 -25.33 18.50
C ASN A 399 -15.25 -24.20 17.63
N LEU A 400 -14.08 -23.65 17.97
CA LEU A 400 -13.51 -22.52 17.22
C LEU A 400 -13.38 -22.80 15.72
N TYR A 401 -12.97 -24.01 15.33
CA TYR A 401 -12.83 -24.36 13.92
C TYR A 401 -14.18 -24.29 13.18
N VAL A 402 -15.29 -24.65 13.85
CA VAL A 402 -16.64 -24.53 13.31
C VAL A 402 -16.99 -23.06 13.11
N ASP A 403 -16.74 -22.23 14.12
CA ASP A 403 -17.04 -20.80 14.07
C ASP A 403 -16.24 -20.10 12.97
N ILE A 404 -14.95 -20.40 12.83
CA ILE A 404 -14.12 -19.87 11.74
C ILE A 404 -14.59 -20.42 10.39
N SER A 405 -14.94 -21.70 10.29
CA SER A 405 -15.43 -22.30 9.03
C SER A 405 -16.73 -21.69 8.52
N ARG A 406 -17.53 -21.10 9.42
CA ARG A 406 -18.70 -20.32 9.02
C ARG A 406 -18.29 -19.03 8.32
N LEU A 407 -17.20 -18.38 8.73
CA LEU A 407 -16.74 -17.11 8.14
C LEU A 407 -15.99 -17.27 6.82
N ILE A 408 -15.13 -18.28 6.72
CA ILE A 408 -14.17 -18.45 5.62
C ILE A 408 -14.21 -19.86 5.04
N LYS A 409 -13.82 -19.99 3.77
CA LYS A 409 -13.54 -21.29 3.14
C LYS A 409 -12.09 -21.69 3.39
N PHE A 410 -11.86 -22.64 4.29
CA PHE A 410 -10.51 -23.12 4.61
C PHE A 410 -9.71 -23.63 3.41
N SER A 411 -10.40 -24.18 2.40
CA SER A 411 -9.77 -24.63 1.15
C SER A 411 -9.13 -23.49 0.35
N HIS A 412 -9.46 -22.22 0.59
CA HIS A 412 -8.87 -21.09 -0.11
C HIS A 412 -7.63 -20.51 0.60
N ILE A 413 -7.39 -20.90 1.85
CA ILE A 413 -6.30 -20.38 2.65
C ILE A 413 -4.96 -20.91 2.15
N LYS A 414 -4.06 -19.99 1.82
CA LYS A 414 -2.72 -20.22 1.29
C LYS A 414 -1.63 -19.85 2.30
N SER A 415 -1.87 -18.81 3.09
CA SER A 415 -0.97 -18.36 4.15
C SER A 415 -1.70 -18.14 5.47
N MET A 416 -1.02 -18.45 6.58
CA MET A 416 -1.52 -18.23 7.93
C MET A 416 -0.47 -17.52 8.80
N GLU A 417 -0.92 -16.58 9.63
CA GLU A 417 -0.12 -15.96 10.70
C GLU A 417 -0.78 -16.21 12.06
N LEU A 418 0.00 -16.66 13.05
CA LEU A 418 -0.48 -16.99 14.39
C LEU A 418 0.18 -16.08 15.43
N ILE A 419 -0.64 -15.30 16.15
CA ILE A 419 -0.22 -14.41 17.25
C ILE A 419 -0.97 -14.77 18.53
N GLY A 420 -0.24 -14.90 19.64
CA GLY A 420 -0.81 -15.12 20.98
C GLY A 420 -1.51 -16.48 21.17
N MET A 421 -1.32 -17.44 20.26
CA MET A 421 -2.04 -18.73 20.28
C MET A 421 -1.39 -19.70 21.25
N HIS A 422 -2.05 -19.98 22.38
CA HIS A 422 -1.53 -20.86 23.44
C HIS A 422 -2.07 -22.30 23.42
N PHE A 423 -2.81 -22.70 22.38
CA PHE A 423 -3.55 -23.97 22.32
C PHE A 423 -3.13 -24.81 21.12
N PRO A 424 -2.10 -25.66 21.27
CA PRO A 424 -1.48 -26.33 20.14
C PRO A 424 -2.35 -27.40 19.48
N SER A 425 -3.22 -28.07 20.25
CA SER A 425 -4.19 -29.03 19.71
C SER A 425 -5.16 -28.37 18.73
N THR A 426 -5.59 -27.14 18.99
CA THR A 426 -6.51 -26.42 18.09
C THR A 426 -5.83 -25.97 16.81
N ILE A 427 -4.55 -25.59 16.89
CA ILE A 427 -3.77 -25.25 15.68
C ILE A 427 -3.75 -26.47 14.75
N LEU A 428 -3.55 -27.67 15.28
CA LEU A 428 -3.55 -28.89 14.45
C LEU A 428 -4.89 -29.14 13.76
N ILE A 429 -5.99 -29.00 14.50
CA ILE A 429 -7.32 -29.14 13.92
C ILE A 429 -7.50 -28.13 12.77
N LEU A 430 -7.08 -26.87 12.94
CA LEU A 430 -7.18 -25.87 11.87
C LEU A 430 -6.32 -26.22 10.65
N LEU A 431 -5.11 -26.76 10.86
CA LEU A 431 -4.24 -27.19 9.77
C LEU A 431 -4.84 -28.33 8.95
N ASP A 432 -5.49 -29.31 9.60
CA ASP A 432 -6.15 -30.44 8.94
C ASP A 432 -7.25 -29.98 7.96
N TYR A 433 -7.89 -28.82 8.22
CA TYR A 433 -8.94 -28.27 7.37
C TYR A 433 -8.42 -27.36 6.23
N MET A 434 -7.12 -27.04 6.17
CA MET A 434 -6.55 -26.10 5.19
C MET A 434 -5.61 -26.80 4.19
N PRO A 435 -6.15 -27.54 3.20
CA PRO A 435 -5.34 -28.40 2.32
C PRO A 435 -4.38 -27.64 1.40
N ASN A 436 -4.64 -26.35 1.16
CA ASN A 436 -3.85 -25.51 0.24
C ASN A 436 -2.87 -24.57 0.98
N LEU A 437 -2.74 -24.72 2.30
CA LEU A 437 -1.84 -23.92 3.11
C LEU A 437 -0.39 -24.27 2.77
N HIS A 438 0.38 -23.29 2.32
CA HIS A 438 1.79 -23.48 1.97
C HIS A 438 2.75 -22.56 2.75
N SER A 439 2.22 -21.62 3.53
CA SER A 439 2.99 -20.64 4.30
C SER A 439 2.44 -20.46 5.70
N ILE A 440 3.29 -20.54 6.72
CA ILE A 440 2.94 -20.22 8.11
C ILE A 440 3.95 -19.26 8.71
N THR A 441 3.44 -18.21 9.37
CA THR A 441 4.21 -17.32 10.24
C THR A 441 3.81 -17.55 11.70
N ILE A 442 4.80 -17.85 12.54
CA ILE A 442 4.60 -18.15 13.96
C ILE A 442 5.75 -17.57 14.79
N THR A 443 5.48 -17.13 16.02
CA THR A 443 6.57 -16.66 16.89
C THR A 443 7.36 -17.83 17.47
N LEU A 444 8.66 -17.62 17.75
CA LEU A 444 9.54 -18.66 18.29
C LEU A 444 8.98 -19.27 19.59
N ASN A 445 8.42 -18.45 20.47
CA ASN A 445 7.82 -18.91 21.73
C ASN A 445 6.64 -19.84 21.52
N HIS A 446 5.78 -19.56 20.53
CA HIS A 446 4.65 -20.45 20.20
C HIS A 446 5.16 -21.76 19.61
N LEU A 447 6.15 -21.71 18.71
CA LEU A 447 6.75 -22.92 18.16
C LEU A 447 7.34 -23.82 19.26
N ILE A 448 8.10 -23.24 20.21
CA ILE A 448 8.65 -23.96 21.35
C ILE A 448 7.53 -24.59 22.19
N LYS A 449 6.46 -23.85 22.51
CA LYS A 449 5.32 -24.38 23.25
C LYS A 449 4.67 -25.54 22.51
N MET A 450 4.42 -25.41 21.21
CA MET A 450 3.89 -26.50 20.38
C MET A 450 4.77 -27.74 20.49
N THR A 451 6.09 -27.62 20.31
CA THR A 451 7.03 -28.75 20.38
C THR A 451 7.11 -29.40 21.78
N LYS A 452 6.87 -28.65 22.86
CA LYS A 452 6.88 -29.18 24.23
C LYS A 452 5.59 -29.90 24.59
N THR A 453 4.45 -29.39 24.15
CA THR A 453 3.13 -29.99 24.43
C THR A 453 2.81 -31.17 23.52
N LEU A 454 3.45 -31.23 22.35
CA LEU A 454 3.14 -32.21 21.33
C LEU A 454 4.40 -33.03 21.12
N THR A 455 4.44 -34.19 21.79
CA THR A 455 5.39 -35.28 21.54
C THR A 455 5.19 -35.93 20.15
N ASP A 456 4.50 -35.25 19.23
CA ASP A 456 3.78 -35.88 18.13
C ASP A 456 4.50 -35.63 16.80
N ASN A 457 5.17 -36.67 16.31
CA ASN A 457 5.73 -36.76 14.95
C ASN A 457 4.73 -36.26 13.88
N LYS A 458 3.42 -36.35 14.15
CA LYS A 458 2.35 -35.85 13.29
C LYS A 458 2.49 -34.37 12.93
N ILE A 459 2.90 -33.50 13.84
CA ILE A 459 3.02 -32.05 13.54
C ILE A 459 4.18 -31.81 12.61
N CYS A 460 5.34 -32.35 12.95
CA CYS A 460 6.52 -32.26 12.08
C CYS A 460 6.19 -32.84 10.72
N GLN A 461 5.47 -33.96 10.64
CA GLN A 461 5.00 -34.52 9.36
C GLN A 461 4.02 -33.59 8.63
N HIS A 462 3.07 -32.97 9.33
CA HIS A 462 2.07 -32.08 8.74
C HIS A 462 2.69 -30.77 8.23
N LEU A 463 3.53 -30.13 9.06
CA LEU A 463 4.29 -28.95 8.70
C LEU A 463 5.22 -29.25 7.52
N THR A 464 5.93 -30.39 7.53
CA THR A 464 6.87 -30.76 6.45
C THR A 464 6.15 -31.13 5.15
N LYS A 465 4.93 -31.67 5.21
CA LYS A 465 4.16 -32.12 4.04
C LYS A 465 3.41 -30.97 3.35
N LEU A 466 2.88 -30.03 4.11
CA LEU A 466 2.03 -28.94 3.58
C LEU A 466 2.78 -27.61 3.42
N ILE A 467 3.69 -27.28 4.33
CA ILE A 467 4.27 -25.95 4.41
C ILE A 467 5.58 -25.88 3.62
N LYS A 468 5.60 -25.02 2.60
CA LYS A 468 6.80 -24.71 1.82
C LYS A 468 7.62 -23.60 2.47
N HIS A 469 6.96 -22.71 3.22
CA HIS A 469 7.59 -21.54 3.85
C HIS A 469 7.17 -21.43 5.31
N LEU A 470 8.15 -21.57 6.23
CA LEU A 470 7.97 -21.30 7.65
C LEU A 470 8.75 -20.03 8.00
N THR A 471 8.04 -19.02 8.49
CA THR A 471 8.63 -17.77 8.98
C THR A 471 8.53 -17.74 10.49
N ILE A 472 9.67 -17.59 11.16
CA ILE A 472 9.76 -17.44 12.60
C ILE A 472 10.05 -15.97 12.90
N THR A 473 9.14 -15.33 13.63
CA THR A 473 9.25 -13.91 14.05
C THR A 473 9.63 -13.77 15.51
#